data_AF-A0A2V7IWK3-F1
#
_entry.id   AF-A0A2V7IWK3-F1
#
_cell.length_a   1.000
_cell.length_b   1.000
_cell.length_c   1.000
_cell.angle_alpha   90.00
_cell.angle_beta   90.00
_cell.angle_gamma   90.00
#
_symmetry.space_group_name_H-M   'P 1'
#
loop_
_entity.id
_entity.type
_entity.pdbx_description
1 polymer ?
#
loop_
_entity_poly.entity_id
_entity_poly.type
_entity_poly.pdbx_seq_one_letter_code
_entity_poly.pdbx_strand_id
1 'polypeptide(L)' 'EPVRIFFMLAGPESLSGAHVKALSRISRLVRREPIRVRLLNARTPEEFYRVLCEAEGAQGT' A
#
# COMPACT_ATOMS: atom_id res chain seq x y z
N GLU A 1 -6.83 6.04 -17.72
CA GLU A 1 -5.81 4.96 -17.69
C GLU A 1 -6.34 3.74 -16.97
N PRO A 2 -5.84 2.52 -17.26
CA PRO A 2 -6.27 1.29 -16.58
C PRO A 2 -5.78 1.23 -15.12
N VAL A 3 -6.56 0.61 -14.25
CA VAL A 3 -6.14 0.37 -12.85
C VAL A 3 -5.10 -0.74 -12.83
N ARG A 4 -3.94 -0.45 -12.23
CA ARG A 4 -2.77 -1.36 -12.19
C ARG A 4 -2.43 -1.87 -10.79
N ILE A 5 -3.00 -1.27 -9.75
CA ILE A 5 -2.74 -1.62 -8.35
C ILE A 5 -4.09 -1.79 -7.64
N PHE A 6 -4.26 -2.92 -6.98
CA PHE A 6 -5.42 -3.22 -6.15
C PHE A 6 -4.95 -3.64 -4.76
N PHE A 7 -5.62 -3.16 -3.72
CA PHE A 7 -5.42 -3.60 -2.35
C PHE A 7 -6.73 -4.20 -1.85
N MET A 8 -6.64 -5.41 -1.29
CA MET A 8 -7.77 -6.09 -0.69
C MET A 8 -7.45 -6.36 0.78
N LEU A 9 -8.37 -5.99 1.66
CA LEU A 9 -8.31 -6.34 3.07
C LEU A 9 -9.51 -7.24 3.36
N ALA A 10 -9.25 -8.38 3.97
CA ALA A 10 -10.27 -9.35 4.34
C ALA A 10 -10.02 -9.82 5.77
N GLY A 11 -11.09 -9.91 6.56
CA GLY A 11 -11.05 -10.34 7.95
C GLY A 11 -12.42 -10.18 8.63
N PRO A 12 -12.53 -10.51 9.92
CA PRO A 12 -13.78 -10.42 10.67
C PRO A 12 -14.39 -9.02 10.65
N GLU A 13 -15.72 -8.93 10.68
CA GLU A 13 -16.46 -7.66 10.67
C GLU A 13 -16.11 -6.77 11.88
N SER A 14 -15.79 -7.39 13.02
CA SER A 14 -15.31 -6.71 14.23
C SER A 14 -14.01 -5.91 14.03
N LEU A 15 -13.25 -6.15 12.95
CA LEU A 15 -12.01 -5.45 12.61
C LEU A 15 -12.19 -4.38 11.51
N SER A 16 -13.43 -4.07 11.12
CA SER A 16 -13.75 -3.10 10.07
C SER A 16 -13.03 -1.75 10.24
N GLY A 17 -13.04 -1.17 11.44
CA GLY A 17 -12.33 0.09 11.73
C GLY A 17 -10.82 0.00 11.51
N ALA A 18 -10.19 -1.11 11.89
CA ALA A 18 -8.76 -1.34 11.67
C ALA A 18 -8.43 -1.48 10.18
N HIS A 19 -9.27 -2.18 9.41
CA HIS A 19 -9.11 -2.30 7.96
C HIS A 19 -9.23 -0.94 7.26
N VAL A 20 -10.22 -0.12 7.63
CA VAL A 20 -10.40 1.23 7.05
C VAL A 20 -9.17 2.10 7.34
N LYS A 21 -8.63 2.03 8.57
CA LYS A 21 -7.42 2.78 8.94
C LYS A 21 -6.21 2.33 8.12
N ALA A 22 -6.02 1.02 7.93
CA ALA A 22 -4.94 0.48 7.12
C ALA A 22 -5.07 0.90 5.64
N LEU A 23 -6.27 0.78 5.05
CA LEU A 23 -6.53 1.20 3.68
C LEU A 23 -6.28 2.71 3.48
N SER A 24 -6.66 3.55 4.45
CA SER A 24 -6.36 4.99 4.42
C SER A 24 -4.86 5.29 4.39
N ARG A 25 -4.04 4.53 5.14
CA ARG A 25 -2.57 4.67 5.13
C ARG A 25 -1.98 4.25 3.79
N ILE A 26 -2.39 3.09 3.28
CA ILE A 26 -1.97 2.56 1.98
C ILE A 26 -2.35 3.54 0.85
N SER A 27 -3.58 4.05 0.85
CA SER A 27 -4.05 5.01 -0.16
C SER A 27 -3.20 6.29 -0.18
N ARG A 28 -2.81 6.80 1.00
CA ARG A 28 -1.91 7.96 1.10
C ARG A 28 -0.50 7.66 0.58
N LEU A 29 0.04 6.47 0.82
CA LEU A 29 1.35 6.04 0.31
C LEU A 29 1.37 5.97 -1.21
N VAL A 30 0.39 5.27 -1.78
CA VAL A 30 0.31 4.97 -3.23
C VAL A 30 -0.06 6.22 -4.05
N ARG A 31 -0.62 7.26 -3.41
CA ARG A 31 -0.81 8.57 -4.05
C ARG A 31 0.50 9.31 -4.31
N ARG A 32 1.59 9.01 -3.60
CA ARG A 32 2.88 9.66 -3.83
C ARG A 32 3.54 9.07 -5.09
N GLU A 33 3.79 9.91 -6.08
CA GLU A 33 4.34 9.50 -7.39
C GLU A 33 5.58 8.60 -7.28
N PRO A 34 6.60 8.93 -6.46
CA PRO A 34 7.82 8.12 -6.41
C PRO A 34 7.57 6.70 -5.89
N ILE A 35 6.65 6.55 -4.93
CA ILE A 35 6.28 5.24 -4.40
C ILE A 35 5.47 4.47 -5.43
N ARG A 36 4.48 5.13 -6.06
CA ARG A 36 3.64 4.50 -7.09
C ARG A 36 4.47 3.96 -8.24
N VAL A 37 5.42 4.74 -8.74
CA VAL A 37 6.33 4.31 -9.81
C VAL A 37 7.15 3.10 -9.37
N ARG A 38 7.71 3.10 -8.15
CA ARG A 38 8.45 1.94 -7.62
C ARG A 38 7.57 0.69 -7.52
N LEU A 39 6.33 0.82 -7.01
CA LEU A 39 5.38 -0.29 -6.91
C LEU A 39 5.00 -0.86 -8.28
N LEU A 40 4.82 0.00 -9.30
CA LEU A 40 4.49 -0.43 -10.66
C LEU A 40 5.65 -1.11 -11.40
N ASN A 41 6.90 -0.83 -10.99
CA ASN A 41 8.10 -1.39 -11.61
C ASN A 41 8.69 -2.59 -10.84
N ALA A 42 8.13 -2.94 -9.68
CA ALA A 42 8.56 -4.12 -8.93
C ALA A 42 8.38 -5.39 -9.76
N ARG A 43 9.44 -6.20 -9.84
CA ARG A 43 9.49 -7.41 -10.66
C ARG A 43 9.12 -8.67 -9.87
N THR A 44 9.19 -8.61 -8.55
CA THR A 44 8.80 -9.72 -7.67
C THR A 44 7.88 -9.27 -6.54
N PRO A 45 7.09 -10.19 -5.96
CA PRO A 45 6.27 -9.90 -4.79
C PRO A 45 7.08 -9.34 -3.59
N GLU A 46 8.30 -9.83 -3.39
CA GLU A 46 9.19 -9.41 -2.30
C GLU A 46 9.69 -7.98 -2.51
N GLU A 47 9.98 -7.60 -3.75
CA GLU A 47 10.34 -6.23 -4.11
C GLU A 47 9.15 -5.29 -3.88
N PHE A 48 7.96 -5.68 -4.32
CA PHE A 48 6.73 -4.91 -4.10
C PHE A 48 6.48 -4.70 -2.59
N TYR A 49 6.58 -5.77 -1.81
CA TYR A 49 6.40 -5.74 -0.36
C TYR A 49 7.44 -4.84 0.32
N ARG A 50 8.71 -4.94 -0.08
CA ARG A 50 9.79 -4.10 0.47
C ARG A 50 9.56 -2.62 0.21
N VAL A 51 9.19 -2.25 -1.02
CA VAL A 51 8.85 -0.86 -1.37
C VAL A 51 7.72 -0.34 -0.49
N LEU A 52 6.68 -1.14 -0.25
CA LEU A 52 5.55 -0.77 0.60
C LEU A 52 5.97 -0.56 2.06
N CYS A 53 6.78 -1.46 2.63
CA CYS A 53 7.28 -1.35 4.01
C CYS A 53 8.23 -0.16 4.20
N GLU A 54 9.19 0.04 3.30
CA GLU A 54 10.09 1.21 3.33
C GLU A 54 9.30 2.52 3.30
N ALA A 55 8.27 2.57 2.45
CA ALA A 55 7.43 3.73 2.32
C ALA A 55 6.58 4.01 3.57
N GLU A 56 6.08 2.97 4.26
CA GLU A 56 5.38 3.13 5.55
C GLU A 56 6.32 3.62 6.65
N GLY A 57 7.53 3.06 6.75
CA GLY A 57 8.53 3.44 7.76
C GLY A 57 9.00 4.90 7.60
N ALA A 58 9.08 5.39 6.37
CA ALA A 58 9.44 6.78 6.07
C ALA A 58 8.34 7.83 6.37
N GLN A 59 7.13 7.43 6.79
CA GLN A 59 6.09 8.36 7.27
C GLN A 59 6.08 8.54 8.80
N GLY A 60 6.97 7.86 9.53
CA GLY A 60 7.02 7.87 10.99
C GLY A 60 8.09 8.78 11.61
N THR A 61 8.79 9.58 10.81
CA THR A 61 9.82 10.56 11.24
C THR A 61 9.48 11.92 10.68
#